data_AF-A0A9D7E387-F1
#
_entry.id   AF-A0A9D7E387-F1
#
_cell.length_a   1.000
_cell.length_b   1.000
_cell.length_c   1.000
_cell.angle_alpha   90.00
_cell.angle_beta   90.00
_cell.angle_gamma   90.00
#
_symmetry.space_group_name_H-M   'P 1'
#
loop_
_entity.id
_entity.type
_entity.pdbx_description
1 polymer ?
#
loop_
_entity_poly.entity_id
_entity_poly.type
_entity_poly.pdbx_seq_one_letter_code
_entity_poly.pdbx_strand_id
1 'polypeptide(L)'
;MSGIQTGCVLLSGLAMLAYAGVAQAERYVVVNGQRQTQQQIFALERARCGPLPNGHYWLNYRNGVWGYAGNPRPQGHIADNCRRPGRRPSLSERGMLFAPGELAH
;
A
#
# COMPACT_ATOMS: atom_id res chain seq x y z
N MET A 1 8.14 5.28 -60.07
CA MET A 1 7.45 3.98 -60.19
C MET A 1 8.38 2.92 -59.62
N SER A 2 7.83 2.06 -58.76
CA SER A 2 8.33 0.84 -58.12
C SER A 2 9.51 0.13 -58.81
N GLY A 3 10.39 -0.60 -58.14
CA GLY A 3 10.40 -1.09 -56.77
C GLY A 3 11.56 -2.09 -56.64
N ILE A 4 12.06 -2.33 -55.43
CA ILE A 4 13.08 -3.35 -55.19
C ILE A 4 12.43 -4.42 -54.32
N GLN A 5 12.06 -5.52 -54.97
CA GLN A 5 11.89 -6.80 -54.30
C GLN A 5 13.29 -7.30 -53.92
N THR A 6 13.51 -7.50 -52.63
CA THR A 6 14.55 -8.42 -52.16
C THR A 6 13.89 -9.26 -51.09
N GLY A 7 13.44 -10.43 -51.52
CA GLY A 7 12.88 -11.46 -50.66
C GLY A 7 13.81 -12.66 -50.61
N CYS A 8 13.77 -13.29 -49.44
CA CYS A 8 14.09 -14.68 -49.15
C CYS A 8 15.48 -15.05 -48.59
N VAL A 9 15.48 -15.08 -47.24
CA VAL A 9 15.93 -16.16 -46.31
C VAL A 9 17.43 -16.48 -46.32
N LEU A 10 18.19 -16.48 -45.22
CA LEU A 10 18.02 -17.12 -43.91
C LEU A 10 19.03 -16.52 -42.93
N LEU A 11 18.65 -16.32 -41.66
CA LEU A 11 19.49 -16.62 -40.49
C LEU A 11 18.67 -16.40 -39.21
N SER A 12 18.08 -17.52 -38.77
CA SER A 12 17.90 -17.99 -37.40
C SER A 12 18.30 -17.01 -36.27
N GLY A 13 17.29 -16.49 -35.56
CA GLY A 13 17.47 -15.72 -34.34
C GLY A 13 16.15 -15.29 -33.71
N LEU A 14 15.14 -16.18 -33.64
CA LEU A 14 13.92 -15.94 -32.89
C LEU A 14 14.23 -15.99 -31.38
N ALA A 15 14.77 -14.91 -30.84
CA ALA A 15 14.77 -14.64 -29.42
C ALA A 15 13.32 -14.36 -28.99
N MET A 16 12.55 -15.42 -28.72
CA MET A 16 11.28 -15.29 -28.01
C MET A 16 11.60 -14.83 -26.59
N LEU A 17 11.56 -13.52 -26.37
CA LEU A 17 11.47 -12.93 -25.04
C LEU A 17 10.15 -13.39 -24.44
N ALA A 18 10.20 -14.46 -23.65
CA ALA A 18 9.09 -14.88 -22.81
C ALA A 18 8.85 -13.77 -21.78
N TYR A 19 7.92 -12.86 -22.09
CA TYR A 19 7.39 -11.92 -21.12
C TYR A 19 6.56 -12.74 -20.13
N ALA A 20 7.22 -13.27 -19.10
CA ALA A 20 6.55 -13.83 -17.94
C ALA A 20 5.80 -12.67 -17.26
N GLY A 21 4.56 -12.44 -17.69
CA GLY A 21 3.67 -11.51 -17.02
C GLY A 21 3.56 -11.95 -15.58
N VAL A 22 4.03 -11.11 -14.65
CA VAL A 22 3.81 -11.35 -13.22
C VAL A 22 2.30 -11.43 -13.02
N ALA A 23 1.78 -12.62 -12.74
CA ALA A 23 0.39 -12.80 -12.35
C ALA A 23 0.20 -12.05 -11.03
N GLN A 24 -0.31 -10.83 -11.11
CA GLN A 24 -0.67 -10.04 -9.92
C GLN A 24 -1.83 -10.77 -9.27
N ALA A 25 -1.60 -11.41 -8.12
CA ALA A 25 -2.66 -12.05 -7.36
C ALA A 25 -3.74 -11.00 -7.03
N GLU A 26 -4.94 -11.19 -7.56
CA GLU A 26 -6.02 -10.22 -7.41
C GLU A 26 -6.45 -10.14 -5.93
N ARG A 27 -6.41 -8.91 -5.37
CA ARG A 27 -6.81 -8.69 -3.98
C ARG A 27 -8.32 -8.79 -3.83
N TYR A 28 -8.75 -9.36 -2.70
CA TYR A 28 -10.15 -9.56 -2.34
C TYR A 28 -10.49 -8.71 -1.13
N VAL A 29 -10.97 -7.49 -1.38
CA VAL A 29 -11.40 -6.56 -0.33
C VAL A 29 -12.83 -6.14 -0.63
N VAL A 30 -13.70 -6.31 0.35
CA VAL A 30 -15.11 -5.93 0.27
C VAL A 30 -15.38 -4.89 1.35
N VAL A 31 -15.86 -3.72 0.95
CA VAL A 31 -16.23 -2.63 1.87
C VAL A 31 -17.71 -2.36 1.70
N ASN A 32 -18.48 -2.43 2.79
CA ASN A 32 -19.93 -2.23 2.76
C ASN A 32 -20.65 -3.12 1.72
N GLY A 33 -20.18 -4.36 1.55
CA GLY A 33 -20.72 -5.31 0.58
C GLY A 33 -20.29 -5.08 -0.88
N GLN A 34 -19.45 -4.08 -1.16
CA GLN A 34 -18.95 -3.77 -2.50
C GLN A 34 -17.50 -4.22 -2.67
N ARG A 35 -17.22 -5.03 -3.71
CA ARG A 35 -15.85 -5.44 -4.05
C ARG A 35 -15.06 -4.25 -4.55
N GLN A 36 -13.89 -4.02 -3.96
CA GLN A 36 -13.03 -2.90 -4.30
C GLN A 36 -12.11 -3.25 -5.47
N THR A 37 -11.89 -2.30 -6.36
CA THR A 37 -10.85 -2.39 -7.39
C THR A 37 -9.47 -2.24 -6.76
N GLN A 38 -8.42 -2.66 -7.47
CA GLN A 38 -7.05 -2.51 -7.00
C GLN A 38 -6.70 -1.04 -6.68
N GLN A 39 -7.19 -0.09 -7.48
CA GLN A 39 -6.98 1.35 -7.26
C GLN A 39 -7.67 1.83 -5.97
N GLN A 40 -8.88 1.36 -5.70
CA GLN A 40 -9.61 1.68 -4.47
C GLN A 40 -8.93 1.10 -3.24
N ILE A 41 -8.43 -0.14 -3.33
CA ILE A 41 -7.64 -0.78 -2.25
C ILE A 41 -6.41 0.07 -1.95
N PHE A 42 -5.66 0.50 -2.97
CA PHE A 42 -4.51 1.38 -2.76
C PHE A 42 -4.88 2.72 -2.10
N ALA A 43 -6.00 3.31 -2.47
CA ALA A 43 -6.48 4.54 -1.82
C ALA A 43 -6.80 4.31 -0.34
N LEU A 44 -7.46 3.20 0.00
CA LEU A 44 -7.77 2.82 1.38
C LEU A 44 -6.48 2.54 2.19
N GLU A 45 -5.52 1.84 1.60
CA GLU A 45 -4.22 1.54 2.21
C GLU A 45 -3.41 2.82 2.50
N ARG A 46 -3.44 3.79 1.58
CA ARG A 46 -2.85 5.12 1.78
C ARG A 46 -3.55 5.88 2.91
N ALA A 47 -4.88 5.90 2.91
CA ALA A 47 -5.65 6.60 3.93
C ALA A 47 -5.34 6.05 5.34
N ARG A 48 -5.30 4.72 5.49
CA ARG A 48 -5.04 4.06 6.79
C ARG A 48 -3.55 3.88 7.13
N CYS A 49 -2.63 4.33 6.27
CA CYS A 49 -1.19 4.16 6.41
C CYS A 49 -0.72 2.71 6.60
N GLY A 50 -1.20 1.79 5.76
CA GLY A 50 -0.68 0.43 5.75
C GLY A 50 -1.49 -0.57 4.91
N PRO A 51 -0.90 -1.74 4.62
CA PRO A 51 -1.52 -2.76 3.76
C PRO A 51 -2.82 -3.27 4.37
N LEU A 52 -3.87 -3.37 3.56
CA LEU A 52 -5.22 -3.76 3.96
C LEU A 52 -5.45 -5.22 3.59
N PRO A 53 -5.45 -6.17 4.54
CA PRO A 53 -5.61 -7.59 4.25
C PRO A 53 -6.86 -7.89 3.42
N ASN A 54 -6.87 -9.04 2.75
CA ASN A 54 -8.09 -9.51 2.10
C ASN A 54 -9.17 -9.77 3.16
N GLY A 55 -10.42 -9.39 2.87
CA GLY A 55 -11.53 -9.57 3.78
C GLY A 55 -12.71 -8.63 3.56
N HIS A 56 -13.65 -8.70 4.50
CA HIS A 56 -14.87 -7.89 4.51
C HIS A 56 -14.80 -6.84 5.62
N TYR A 57 -15.18 -5.62 5.28
CA TYR A 57 -15.08 -4.45 6.14
C TYR A 57 -16.36 -3.64 6.07
N TRP A 58 -16.63 -2.89 7.14
CA TRP A 58 -17.57 -1.79 7.11
C TRP A 58 -16.79 -0.47 7.23
N LEU A 59 -17.26 0.55 6.53
CA LEU A 59 -16.71 1.91 6.57
C LEU A 59 -17.87 2.90 6.56
N ASN A 60 -17.94 3.73 7.59
CA ASN A 60 -18.89 4.83 7.61
C ASN A 60 -18.27 6.05 6.91
N TYR A 61 -18.73 6.35 5.71
CA TYR A 61 -18.20 7.47 4.91
C TYR A 61 -18.49 8.85 5.52
N ARG A 62 -19.47 8.98 6.44
CA ARG A 62 -19.79 10.27 7.07
C ARG A 62 -18.76 10.67 8.12
N ASN A 63 -18.24 9.70 8.86
CA ASN A 63 -17.37 9.95 10.00
C ASN A 63 -16.06 9.17 9.93
N GLY A 64 -15.72 8.53 8.80
CA GLY A 64 -14.45 7.83 8.57
C GLY A 64 -14.17 6.61 9.45
N VAL A 65 -15.09 6.22 10.34
CA VAL A 65 -14.89 5.07 11.24
C VAL A 65 -15.04 3.77 10.46
N TRP A 66 -14.15 2.82 10.71
CA TRP A 66 -14.14 1.53 10.02
C TRP A 66 -13.90 0.35 10.95
N GLY A 67 -14.23 -0.84 10.48
CA GLY A 67 -13.98 -2.10 11.17
C GLY A 67 -14.19 -3.33 10.30
N TYR A 68 -14.09 -4.52 10.89
CA TYR A 68 -14.35 -5.78 10.21
C TYR A 68 -15.85 -6.04 10.09
N ALA A 69 -16.31 -6.52 8.93
CA ALA A 69 -17.72 -6.88 8.74
C ALA A 69 -18.19 -7.93 9.75
N GLY A 70 -19.41 -7.79 10.26
CA GLY A 70 -19.97 -8.65 11.31
C GLY A 70 -19.46 -8.36 12.72
N ASN A 71 -18.45 -7.50 12.89
CA ASN A 71 -17.97 -7.05 14.19
C ASN A 71 -18.34 -5.57 14.40
N PRO A 72 -19.17 -5.24 15.41
CA PRO A 72 -19.55 -3.85 15.68
C PRO A 72 -18.43 -3.00 16.28
N ARG A 73 -17.32 -3.61 16.73
CA ARG A 73 -16.18 -2.87 17.32
C ARG A 73 -15.40 -2.13 16.23
N PRO A 74 -15.24 -0.80 16.33
CA PRO A 74 -14.40 -0.03 15.42
C PRO A 74 -12.92 -0.39 15.54
N GLN A 75 -12.21 -0.42 14.42
CA GLN A 75 -10.76 -0.56 14.34
C GLN A 75 -10.03 0.79 14.32
N GLY A 76 -10.75 1.88 14.07
CA GLY A 76 -10.23 3.23 14.14
C GLY A 76 -10.91 4.18 13.16
N HIS A 77 -10.28 5.32 12.95
CA HIS A 77 -10.69 6.33 11.98
C HIS A 77 -9.75 6.29 10.78
N ILE A 78 -10.29 6.15 9.58
CA ILE A 78 -9.51 5.84 8.38
C ILE A 78 -8.51 6.94 8.03
N ALA A 79 -8.79 8.20 8.37
CA ALA A 79 -7.90 9.34 8.12
C ALA A 79 -6.91 9.63 9.25
N ASP A 80 -7.13 9.09 10.46
CA ASP A 80 -6.26 9.36 11.61
C ASP A 80 -5.21 8.27 11.83
N ASN A 81 -5.37 7.10 11.21
CA ASN A 81 -4.41 5.99 11.37
C ASN A 81 -2.99 6.33 10.88
N CYS A 82 -2.84 7.38 10.06
CA CYS A 82 -1.55 7.94 9.67
C CYS A 82 -0.88 8.82 10.74
N ARG A 83 -1.64 9.37 11.69
CA ARG A 83 -1.08 10.02 12.89
C ARG A 83 -0.70 8.96 13.91
N ARG A 84 0.21 8.05 13.53
CA ARG A 84 1.10 7.51 14.57
C ARG A 84 1.89 8.72 15.07
N PRO A 85 1.89 9.05 16.38
CA PRO A 85 2.85 10.00 16.89
C PRO A 85 4.22 9.44 16.52
N GLY A 86 4.85 10.05 15.51
CA GLY A 86 6.21 9.71 15.12
C GLY A 86 7.05 9.71 16.38
N ARG A 87 7.92 8.69 16.51
CA ARG A 87 8.97 8.53 17.52
C ARG A 87 9.15 9.83 18.31
N ARG A 88 8.45 9.98 19.44
CA ARG A 88 8.66 11.15 20.30
C ARG A 88 10.11 11.00 20.75
N PRO A 89 11.01 11.96 20.44
CA PRO A 89 12.37 11.84 20.89
C PRO A 89 12.33 11.68 22.41
N SER A 90 13.11 10.73 22.92
CA SER A 90 13.25 10.49 24.34
C SER A 90 13.57 11.80 25.06
N LEU A 91 13.32 11.87 26.37
CA LEU A 91 13.64 13.06 27.15
C LEU A 91 15.12 13.45 27.02
N SER A 92 16.01 12.46 26.87
CA SER A 92 17.44 12.63 26.58
C SER A 92 17.68 13.24 25.19
N GLU A 93 17.00 12.74 24.13
CA GLU A 93 17.09 13.33 22.78
C GLU A 93 16.51 14.76 22.72
N ARG A 94 15.68 15.14 23.68
CA ARG A 94 15.13 16.50 23.82
C ARG A 94 15.95 17.42 24.73
N GLY A 95 17.10 16.97 25.23
CA GLY A 95 17.95 17.76 26.14
C GLY A 95 17.28 18.09 27.48
N MET A 96 16.23 17.33 27.86
CA MET A 96 15.46 17.54 29.10
C MET A 96 15.91 16.60 30.23
N LEU A 97 16.95 15.79 30.00
CA LEU A 97 17.65 15.03 31.01
C LEU A 97 19.13 15.37 30.88
N PHE A 98 19.78 15.58 32.03
CA PHE A 98 21.21 15.87 32.16
C PHE A 98 22.05 14.96 31.25
N ALA A 99 23.06 15.52 30.60
CA ALA A 99 24.01 14.74 29.82
C ALA A 99 24.76 13.76 30.74
N PRO A 100 25.05 12.52 30.29
CA PRO A 100 25.91 11.61 31.05
C PRO A 100 27.32 12.22 31.11
N GLY A 101 27.58 12.98 32.18
CA GLY A 101 28.81 13.76 32.38
C GLY A 101 28.62 15.00 33.27
N GLU A 102 27.40 15.51 33.46
CA GLU A 102 27.13 16.74 34.22
C GLU A 102 26.97 16.54 35.74
N LEU A 103 27.04 15.27 36.20
CA LEU A 103 26.93 14.89 37.62
C LEU A 103 28.28 14.66 38.32
N ALA A 104 29.40 14.91 37.64
CA ALA A 104 30.73 14.84 38.24
C ALA A 104 31.21 16.26 38.56
N HIS A 105 31.35 16.54 39.86
CA HIS A 105 32.18 17.61 40.39
C HIS A 105 33.65 17.36 40.06
#